data_AF-A0A323TUL5-F1
#
_entry.id   AF-A0A323TUL5-F1
#
_cell.length_a   1.000
_cell.length_b   1.000
_cell.length_c   1.000
_cell.angle_alpha   90.00
_cell.angle_beta   90.00
_cell.angle_gamma   90.00
#
_symmetry.space_group_name_H-M   'P 1'
#
loop_
_entity.id
_entity.type
_entity.pdbx_description
1 polymer ?
#
loop_
_entity_poly.entity_id
_entity_poly.type
_entity_poly.pdbx_seq_one_letter_code
_entity_poly.pdbx_strand_id
1 'polypeptide(L)'
;MSFQFTLEKVLEVKDFEKTDAELAYTESVKHFEGVATKLYELLKRKEELILANERKLEKGLTISMIQLNEETISYLQKEIDHLQVNTQEARKRMNEKERYLTFKSIDLKKYEKMKEIKKTQYIENEKRTEQRFLDEISVQQFVRR
;
A
#
# COMPACT_ATOMS: atom_id res chain seq x y z
N MET A 1 20.43 -30.36 17.29
CA MET A 1 19.12 -29.89 17.83
C MET A 1 18.32 -29.31 16.65
N SER A 2 17.10 -28.80 16.80
CA SER A 2 16.45 -28.03 15.72
C SER A 2 16.72 -26.53 15.92
N PHE A 3 16.88 -25.78 14.83
CA PHE A 3 17.07 -24.33 14.90
C PHE A 3 15.83 -23.64 15.50
N GLN A 4 16.04 -22.81 16.52
CA GLN A 4 15.01 -21.96 17.10
C GLN A 4 15.43 -20.49 17.02
N PHE A 5 14.58 -19.67 16.43
CA PHE A 5 14.80 -18.23 16.37
C PHE A 5 14.18 -17.55 17.60
N THR A 6 15.00 -16.88 18.40
CA THR A 6 14.57 -16.28 19.68
C THR A 6 13.52 -15.18 19.52
N LEU A 7 13.43 -14.57 18.34
CA LEU A 7 12.49 -13.50 18.03
C LEU A 7 11.35 -13.96 17.12
N GLU A 8 11.06 -15.26 17.06
CA GLU A 8 9.99 -15.80 16.21
C GLU A 8 8.64 -15.13 16.47
N LYS A 9 8.28 -14.94 17.75
CA LYS A 9 7.02 -14.28 18.11
C LYS A 9 7.00 -12.80 17.68
N VAL A 10 8.15 -12.13 17.71
CA VAL A 10 8.26 -10.74 17.23
C VAL A 10 8.07 -10.72 15.71
N LEU A 11 8.67 -11.65 14.98
CA LEU A 11 8.51 -11.77 13.53
C LEU A 11 7.03 -11.97 13.15
N GLU A 12 6.30 -12.84 13.86
CA GLU A 12 4.85 -13.03 13.65
C GLU A 12 4.05 -11.73 13.88
N VAL A 13 4.37 -10.98 14.93
CA VAL A 13 3.72 -9.68 15.20
C VAL A 13 4.01 -8.69 14.08
N LYS A 14 5.24 -8.67 13.55
CA LYS A 14 5.62 -7.80 12.44
C LYS A 14 4.93 -8.15 11.13
N ASP A 15 4.72 -9.43 10.89
CA ASP A 15 3.95 -9.90 9.73
C ASP A 15 2.50 -9.42 9.84
N PHE A 16 1.87 -9.63 11.00
CA PHE A 16 0.53 -9.12 11.27
C PHE A 16 0.41 -7.59 11.11
N GLU A 17 1.36 -6.82 11.67
CA GLU A 17 1.40 -5.36 11.51
C GLU A 17 1.51 -4.93 10.03
N LYS A 18 2.26 -5.67 9.21
CA LYS A 18 2.35 -5.41 7.77
C LYS A 18 1.03 -5.72 7.07
N THR A 19 0.38 -6.83 7.40
CA THR A 19 -0.91 -7.21 6.82
C THR A 19 -1.99 -6.20 7.17
N ASP A 20 -2.05 -5.74 8.42
CA ASP A 20 -2.98 -4.69 8.86
C ASP A 20 -2.75 -3.38 8.09
N ALA A 21 -1.49 -2.96 7.94
CA ALA A 21 -1.14 -1.79 7.14
C ALA A 21 -1.54 -1.93 5.66
N GLU A 22 -1.46 -3.13 5.09
CA GLU A 22 -1.83 -3.42 3.70
C GLU A 22 -3.33 -3.37 3.48
N LEU A 23 -4.12 -3.89 4.44
CA LEU A 23 -5.57 -3.77 4.43
C LEU A 23 -5.99 -2.30 4.50
N ALA A 24 -5.43 -1.54 5.44
CA ALA A 24 -5.73 -0.12 5.60
C ALA A 24 -5.36 0.70 4.35
N TYR A 25 -4.24 0.38 3.70
CA TYR A 25 -3.88 0.99 2.42
C TYR A 25 -4.89 0.65 1.33
N THR A 26 -5.25 -0.62 1.18
CA THR A 26 -6.21 -1.08 0.17
C THR A 26 -7.59 -0.41 0.33
N GLU A 27 -8.07 -0.26 1.56
CA GLU A 27 -9.30 0.49 1.85
C GLU A 27 -9.18 1.97 1.46
N SER A 28 -8.03 2.59 1.73
CA SER A 28 -7.79 3.98 1.36
C SER A 28 -7.73 4.20 -0.15
N VAL A 29 -7.19 3.24 -0.90
CA VAL A 29 -7.18 3.23 -2.38
C VAL A 29 -8.61 3.17 -2.90
N LYS A 30 -9.43 2.22 -2.42
CA LYS A 30 -10.85 2.10 -2.82
C LYS A 30 -11.63 3.38 -2.54
N HIS A 31 -11.39 4.01 -1.39
CA HIS A 31 -12.03 5.27 -1.03
C HIS A 31 -11.61 6.40 -1.98
N PHE A 32 -10.30 6.55 -2.25
CA PHE A 32 -9.78 7.53 -3.19
C PHE A 32 -10.37 7.32 -4.60
N GLU A 33 -10.34 6.09 -5.12
CA GLU A 33 -10.92 5.75 -6.42
C GLU A 33 -12.41 6.11 -6.46
N GLY A 34 -13.18 5.75 -5.44
CA GLY A 34 -14.61 6.07 -5.39
C GLY A 34 -14.92 7.58 -5.44
N VAL A 35 -14.12 8.41 -4.77
CA VAL A 35 -14.30 9.88 -4.81
C VAL A 35 -13.79 10.44 -6.15
N ALA A 36 -12.66 9.94 -6.65
CA ALA A 36 -12.09 10.36 -7.92
C ALA A 36 -12.99 10.02 -9.12
N THR A 37 -13.66 8.86 -9.11
CA THR A 37 -14.63 8.48 -10.13
C THR A 37 -15.82 9.44 -10.16
N LYS A 38 -16.37 9.80 -8.99
CA LYS A 38 -17.47 10.78 -8.90
C LYS A 38 -17.05 12.14 -9.44
N LEU A 39 -15.83 12.59 -9.11
CA LEU A 39 -15.28 13.83 -9.64
C LEU A 39 -15.16 13.79 -11.17
N TYR A 40 -14.65 12.68 -11.71
CA TYR A 40 -14.54 12.47 -13.15
C TYR A 40 -15.91 12.52 -13.85
N GLU A 41 -16.92 11.85 -13.29
CA GLU A 41 -18.27 11.85 -13.84
C GLU A 41 -18.88 13.26 -13.88
N LEU A 42 -18.72 14.06 -12.81
CA LEU A 42 -19.22 15.44 -12.79
C LEU A 42 -18.48 16.35 -13.78
N LEU A 43 -17.16 16.23 -13.89
CA LEU A 43 -16.37 16.97 -14.87
C LEU A 43 -16.83 16.66 -16.31
N LYS A 44 -17.01 15.37 -16.61
CA LYS A 44 -17.52 14.93 -17.91
C LYS A 44 -18.93 15.46 -18.18
N ARG A 45 -19.83 15.38 -17.18
CA ARG A 45 -21.19 15.92 -17.30
C ARG A 45 -21.20 17.43 -17.57
N LYS A 46 -20.31 18.19 -16.90
CA LYS A 46 -20.17 19.63 -17.13
C LYS A 46 -19.72 19.91 -18.56
N GLU A 47 -18.73 19.18 -19.06
CA GLU A 47 -18.24 19.29 -20.44
C GLU A 47 -19.36 19.00 -21.47
N GLU A 48 -20.09 17.90 -21.28
CA GLU A 48 -21.22 17.53 -22.14
C GLU A 48 -22.32 18.61 -22.17
N LEU A 49 -22.62 19.21 -21.01
CA LEU A 49 -23.60 20.29 -20.91
C LEU A 49 -23.16 21.56 -21.63
N ILE A 50 -21.88 21.94 -21.52
CA ILE A 50 -21.33 23.10 -22.24
C ILE A 50 -21.43 22.88 -23.74
N LEU A 51 -20.98 21.73 -24.24
CA LEU A 51 -21.06 21.37 -25.67
C LEU A 51 -22.52 21.30 -26.17
N ALA A 52 -23.45 20.84 -25.34
CA ALA A 52 -24.87 20.85 -25.68
C ALA A 52 -25.45 22.27 -25.72
N ASN A 53 -25.01 23.17 -24.82
CA ASN A 53 -25.44 24.56 -24.79
C ASN A 53 -24.92 25.33 -26.01
N GLU A 54 -23.64 25.18 -26.36
CA GLU A 54 -23.03 25.80 -27.54
C GLU A 54 -23.79 25.46 -28.83
N ARG A 55 -24.09 24.17 -29.05
CA ARG A 55 -24.89 23.70 -30.20
C ARG A 55 -26.30 24.26 -30.24
N LYS A 56 -26.89 24.58 -29.08
CA LYS A 56 -28.24 25.18 -29.01
C LYS A 56 -28.19 26.68 -29.22
N LEU A 57 -27.13 27.36 -28.77
CA LEU A 57 -26.92 28.79 -29.03
C LEU A 57 -26.83 29.08 -30.53
N GLU A 58 -26.20 28.21 -31.33
CA GLU A 58 -26.15 28.33 -32.80
C GLU A 58 -27.54 28.36 -33.47
N LYS A 59 -28.55 27.74 -32.84
CA LYS A 59 -29.93 27.66 -33.36
C LYS A 59 -30.86 28.73 -32.77
N GLY A 60 -30.38 29.50 -31.80
CA GLY A 60 -31.17 30.47 -31.03
C GLY A 60 -31.79 29.87 -29.77
N LEU A 61 -31.63 30.56 -28.64
CA LEU A 61 -32.18 30.21 -27.33
C LEU A 61 -32.93 31.39 -26.73
N THR A 62 -33.94 31.10 -25.91
CA THR A 62 -34.59 32.13 -25.09
C THR A 62 -33.65 32.54 -23.93
N ILE A 63 -33.74 33.81 -23.51
CA ILE A 63 -32.93 34.35 -22.41
C ILE A 63 -33.10 33.53 -21.13
N SER A 64 -34.33 33.10 -20.83
CA SER A 64 -34.63 32.27 -19.66
C SER A 64 -33.90 30.91 -19.69
N MET A 65 -33.75 30.32 -20.87
CA MET A 65 -33.03 29.04 -21.03
C MET A 65 -31.52 29.23 -20.84
N ILE A 66 -30.98 30.37 -21.27
CA ILE A 66 -29.57 30.72 -21.05
C ILE A 66 -29.30 30.87 -19.55
N GLN A 67 -30.15 31.61 -18.84
CA GLN A 67 -30.04 31.80 -17.38
C GLN A 67 -30.08 30.48 -16.62
N LEU A 68 -31.03 29.59 -16.95
CA LEU A 68 -31.14 28.27 -16.32
C LEU A 68 -29.89 27.41 -16.55
N ASN A 69 -29.32 27.45 -17.76
CA ASN A 69 -28.11 26.69 -18.07
C ASN A 69 -26.90 27.22 -17.29
N GLU A 70 -26.74 28.53 -17.17
CA GLU A 70 -25.69 29.16 -16.37
C GLU A 70 -25.81 28.82 -14.88
N GLU A 71 -27.03 28.85 -14.32
CA GLU A 71 -27.27 28.43 -12.93
C GLU A 71 -26.91 26.96 -12.71
N THR A 72 -27.27 26.09 -13.67
CA THR A 72 -26.97 24.66 -13.62
C THR A 72 -25.45 24.41 -13.67
N ILE A 73 -24.73 25.11 -14.55
CA ILE A 73 -23.26 25.02 -14.65
C ILE A 73 -22.61 25.53 -13.36
N SER A 74 -23.11 26.63 -12.80
CA SER A 74 -22.62 27.17 -11.52
C SER A 74 -22.81 26.19 -10.37
N TYR A 75 -23.96 25.53 -10.29
CA TYR A 75 -24.23 24.48 -9.30
C TYR A 75 -23.26 23.30 -9.45
N LEU A 76 -23.09 22.79 -10.67
CA LEU A 76 -22.14 21.71 -10.96
C LEU A 76 -20.71 22.10 -10.61
N GLN A 77 -20.31 23.35 -10.85
CA GLN A 77 -18.98 23.84 -10.49
C GLN A 77 -18.76 23.77 -8.98
N LYS A 78 -19.73 24.19 -8.16
CA LYS A 78 -19.62 24.11 -6.69
C LYS A 78 -19.47 22.68 -6.19
N GLU A 79 -20.21 21.73 -6.79
CA GLU A 79 -20.06 20.31 -6.46
C GLU A 79 -18.69 19.76 -6.86
N ILE A 80 -18.20 20.14 -8.04
CA ILE A 80 -16.85 19.78 -8.53
C ILE A 80 -15.78 20.31 -7.59
N ASP A 81 -15.85 21.58 -7.18
CA ASP A 81 -14.87 22.20 -6.28
C ASP A 81 -14.80 21.45 -4.94
N HIS A 82 -15.96 21.10 -4.38
CA HIS A 82 -16.03 20.30 -3.16
C HIS A 82 -15.44 18.89 -3.34
N LEU A 83 -15.77 18.20 -4.44
CA LEU A 83 -15.22 16.88 -4.73
C LEU A 83 -13.71 16.92 -5.02
N GLN A 84 -13.19 18.00 -5.60
CA GLN A 84 -11.76 18.17 -5.79
C GLN A 84 -11.02 18.20 -4.46
N VAL A 85 -11.51 19.00 -3.49
CA VAL A 85 -10.94 19.03 -2.13
C VAL A 85 -10.98 17.63 -1.50
N ASN A 86 -12.13 16.96 -1.54
CA ASN A 86 -12.27 15.60 -0.98
C ASN A 86 -11.36 14.59 -1.67
N THR A 87 -11.18 14.69 -2.98
CA THR A 87 -10.27 13.82 -3.75
C THR A 87 -8.82 14.04 -3.32
N GLN A 88 -8.40 15.30 -3.13
CA GLN A 88 -7.05 15.61 -2.66
C GLN A 88 -6.82 15.10 -1.22
N GLU A 89 -7.80 15.24 -0.34
CA GLU A 89 -7.73 14.69 1.02
C GLU A 89 -7.64 13.17 1.02
N ALA A 90 -8.49 12.50 0.24
CA ALA A 90 -8.46 11.05 0.09
C ALA A 90 -7.11 10.56 -0.46
N ARG A 91 -6.56 11.27 -1.47
CA ARG A 91 -5.23 10.99 -2.02
C ARG A 91 -4.13 11.16 -0.97
N LYS A 92 -4.18 12.23 -0.17
CA LYS A 92 -3.20 12.46 0.89
C LYS A 92 -3.22 11.32 1.91
N ARG A 93 -4.41 10.91 2.36
CA ARG A 93 -4.59 9.78 3.31
C ARG A 93 -4.07 8.47 2.71
N MET A 94 -4.37 8.21 1.44
CA MET A 94 -3.86 7.04 0.72
C MET A 94 -2.33 7.00 0.70
N ASN A 95 -1.69 8.11 0.33
CA ASN A 95 -0.22 8.22 0.30
C ASN A 95 0.41 8.07 1.70
N GLU A 96 -0.26 8.55 2.75
CA GLU A 96 0.20 8.34 4.14
C GLU A 96 0.16 6.86 4.52
N LYS A 97 -0.91 6.15 4.16
CA LYS A 97 -1.03 4.70 4.39
C LYS A 97 -0.02 3.89 3.58
N GLU A 98 0.25 4.29 2.34
CA GLU A 98 1.29 3.68 1.49
C GLU A 98 2.68 3.78 2.13
N ARG A 99 3.05 4.97 2.62
CA ARG A 99 4.32 5.18 3.33
C ARG A 99 4.41 4.33 4.59
N TYR A 100 3.31 4.23 5.34
CA TYR A 100 3.25 3.41 6.55
C TYR A 100 3.40 1.92 6.24
N LEU A 101 2.71 1.41 5.21
CA LEU A 101 2.86 0.04 4.72
C LEU A 101 4.30 -0.26 4.30
N THR A 102 4.93 0.68 3.59
CA THR A 102 6.33 0.57 3.18
C THR A 102 7.25 0.46 4.40
N PHE A 103 7.04 1.31 5.40
CA PHE A 103 7.80 1.27 6.66
C PHE A 103 7.64 -0.08 7.37
N LYS A 104 6.42 -0.60 7.51
CA LYS A 104 6.16 -1.91 8.13
C LYS A 104 6.75 -3.07 7.34
N SER A 105 6.69 -3.01 6.01
CA SER A 105 7.31 -4.01 5.13
C SER A 105 8.84 -4.04 5.29
N ILE A 106 9.47 -2.87 5.44
CA ILE A 106 10.91 -2.78 5.74
C ILE A 106 11.21 -3.36 7.12
N ASP A 107 10.38 -3.07 8.13
CA ASP A 107 10.56 -3.59 9.49
C ASP A 107 10.51 -5.12 9.51
N LEU A 108 9.49 -5.72 8.89
CA LEU A 108 9.38 -7.19 8.74
C LEU A 108 10.62 -7.79 8.08
N LYS A 109 11.06 -7.23 6.94
CA LYS A 109 12.25 -7.72 6.21
C LYS A 109 13.52 -7.71 7.05
N LYS A 110 13.67 -6.76 7.99
CA LYS A 110 14.82 -6.76 8.90
C LYS A 110 14.83 -8.01 9.77
N TYR A 111 13.70 -8.38 10.36
CA TYR A 111 13.58 -9.56 11.20
C TYR A 111 13.74 -10.86 10.40
N GLU A 112 13.18 -10.93 9.19
CA GLU A 112 13.41 -12.05 8.28
C GLU A 112 14.90 -12.23 7.98
N LYS A 113 15.60 -11.12 7.67
CA LYS A 113 17.04 -11.18 7.41
C LYS A 113 17.84 -11.59 8.64
N MET A 114 17.47 -11.11 9.82
CA MET A 114 18.08 -11.53 11.08
C MET A 114 17.89 -13.04 11.32
N LYS A 115 16.69 -13.58 11.06
CA LYS A 115 16.40 -15.01 11.16
C LYS A 115 17.26 -15.83 10.20
N GLU A 116 17.39 -15.39 8.95
CA GLU A 116 18.25 -16.01 7.94
C GLU A 116 19.72 -16.07 8.42
N ILE A 117 20.27 -14.94 8.87
CA ILE A 117 21.65 -14.87 9.38
C ILE A 117 21.85 -15.82 10.56
N LYS A 118 20.91 -15.83 11.52
CA LYS A 118 20.98 -16.72 12.69
C LYS A 118 20.90 -18.20 12.29
N LYS A 119 20.09 -18.54 11.28
CA LYS A 119 20.00 -19.90 10.76
C LYS A 119 21.30 -20.34 10.11
N THR A 120 21.94 -19.48 9.33
CA THR A 120 23.26 -19.77 8.73
C THR A 120 24.32 -20.00 9.81
N GLN A 121 24.39 -19.12 10.80
CA GLN A 121 25.31 -19.26 11.94
C GLN A 121 25.09 -20.56 12.73
N TYR A 122 23.83 -20.95 12.89
CA TYR A 122 23.47 -22.21 13.56
C TYR A 122 24.00 -23.42 12.79
N ILE A 123 23.78 -23.48 11.47
CA ILE A 123 24.23 -24.58 10.61
C ILE A 123 25.77 -24.66 10.59
N GLU A 124 26.46 -23.52 10.50
CA GLU A 124 27.92 -23.47 10.55
C GLU A 124 28.48 -23.97 11.88
N ASN A 125 27.84 -23.63 12.99
CA ASN A 125 28.23 -24.10 14.32
C ASN A 125 27.98 -25.60 14.49
N GLU A 126 26.87 -26.16 14.00
CA GLU A 126 26.63 -27.61 14.02
C GLU A 126 27.72 -28.34 13.22
N LYS A 127 28.01 -27.90 11.98
CA LYS A 127 29.08 -28.48 11.16
C LYS A 127 30.44 -28.44 11.86
N ARG A 128 30.80 -27.31 12.48
CA ARG A 128 32.07 -27.16 13.21
C ARG A 128 32.13 -28.08 14.43
N THR A 129 31.01 -28.29 15.11
CA THR A 129 30.93 -29.19 16.28
C THR A 129 31.05 -30.64 15.86
N GLU A 130 30.35 -31.04 14.79
CA GLU A 130 30.47 -32.37 14.19
C GLU A 130 31.90 -32.66 13.72
N GLN A 131 32.54 -31.72 13.04
CA GLN A 131 33.92 -31.87 12.59
C GLN A 131 34.89 -32.07 13.76
N ARG A 132 34.77 -31.26 14.82
CA ARG A 132 35.58 -31.43 16.04
C ARG A 132 35.39 -32.79 16.68
N PHE A 133 34.14 -33.26 16.75
CA PHE A 133 33.83 -34.58 17.29
C PHE A 133 34.46 -35.72 16.46
N LEU A 134 34.42 -35.61 15.13
CA LEU A 134 35.09 -36.57 14.23
C LEU A 134 36.61 -36.56 14.38
N ASP A 135 37.21 -35.37 14.53
CA ASP A 135 38.65 -35.22 14.77
C ASP A 135 39.05 -35.88 16.10
N GLU A 136 38.27 -35.67 17.17
CA GLU A 136 38.49 -36.30 18.48
C GLU A 136 38.41 -37.82 18.42
N ILE A 137 37.40 -38.38 17.72
CA ILE A 137 37.28 -39.83 17.50
C ILE A 137 38.51 -40.36 16.75
N SER A 138 38.94 -39.65 15.71
CA SER A 138 40.08 -40.05 14.88
C SER A 138 41.37 -40.11 15.69
N VAL A 139 41.61 -39.13 16.57
CA VAL A 139 42.75 -39.12 17.50
C VAL A 139 42.66 -40.27 18.50
N GLN A 140 41.50 -40.50 19.13
CA GLN A 140 41.33 -41.62 20.07
C GLN A 140 41.57 -42.98 19.41
N GLN A 141 41.12 -43.16 18.17
CA GLN A 141 41.31 -44.40 17.43
C GLN A 141 42.77 -44.60 17.01
N PHE A 142 43.48 -43.52 16.66
CA PHE A 142 44.91 -43.57 16.36
C PHE A 142 45.74 -43.95 17.59
N VAL A 143 45.45 -43.37 18.76
CA VAL A 143 46.18 -43.66 20.02
C VAL A 143 45.90 -45.07 20.58
N ARG A 144 44.75 -45.67 20.24
CA ARG A 144 44.42 -47.04 20.64
C ARG A 144 45.03 -48.13 19.73
N ARG A 145 45.69 -47.76 18.64
CA ARG A 145 46.54 -48.65 17.84
C ARG A 145 47.96 -48.68 18.38
#